data_AF-A0A3P8W9A1-F1
#
_entry.id   AF-A0A3P8W9A1-F1
#
_cell.length_a   1.000
_cell.length_b   1.000
_cell.length_c   1.000
_cell.angle_alpha   90.00
_cell.angle_beta   90.00
_cell.angle_gamma   90.00
#
_symmetry.space_group_name_H-M   'P 1'
#
loop_
_entity.id
_entity.type
_entity.pdbx_description
1 polymer ?
#
loop_
_entity_poly.entity_id
_entity_poly.type
_entity_poly.pdbx_seq_one_letter_code
_entity_poly.pdbx_strand_id
1 'polypeptide(L)'
;MKEAGSAVCGAEALVEDQEFPSDNSSLFSDSSTPIAKLHGNITWHRPQEICQSPVLLPDNINLAHAKQGLLGDCWFLCACTVLLRNRHILNKVIPPDQPLWGDCSCHSPNAFWVALLEKAYAKLHGSYERLWAGQVSEALVDLTGGLAEHWSLGDLSLDEGQMADRDSEQIRRRRLDLNRLNHVKDNCLLSCSTNSSPGGASELGQYHALNVMEWLDVKAESGSEIRLLRIKNPWGRGCWGGRWIEDGASWRSIDPKWASELQSRVAEGEFWVDEAEFRSQFDDVTVGYPLNEEGYLRSIYTGNLLTHSHQLSGRWIKGQSAGGSRNSSSYSINPKFWINVSESGEIIVSLLQQRKRRNTEKLAQMHLNDTKHQHYQATALHMWKVEKKHFNLSRLLNKPPCASTHCHTYEREVVLHRQLEPGYYLLIPSTYQSGAEARFLIRVFSSASLSLSALKSPAPSLPLIKDSEWETSYFHGSWVTGKTAGGSRNFLSHLQNPCFPFTVTEDAEVKSGDNVRINLHQNRADSELHAIGFHVYKTLQDTCGQLSRDQDPIASCVPHCYTQNVSLSCSLPAGTYTIISSTYEPDCCADFTLSLSRRIHRKVVKSQESLGRTIQEVSHISLMQS
;
A
#
# COMPACT_ATOMS: atom_id res chain seq x y z
N MET A 1 76.76 7.32 -4.79
CA MET A 1 76.11 7.73 -6.05
C MET A 1 75.10 6.67 -6.47
N LYS A 2 73.82 6.95 -6.22
CA LYS A 2 72.70 6.72 -7.14
C LYS A 2 71.47 7.28 -6.43
N GLU A 3 71.02 8.41 -6.95
CA GLU A 3 69.75 9.05 -6.62
C GLU A 3 68.61 8.05 -6.88
N ALA A 4 67.68 7.94 -5.93
CA ALA A 4 66.37 7.39 -6.17
C ALA A 4 65.38 8.56 -6.04
N GLY A 5 64.77 8.89 -7.18
CA GLY A 5 64.04 10.12 -7.41
C GLY A 5 62.86 10.33 -6.48
N SER A 6 62.72 11.59 -6.07
CA SER A 6 61.46 12.21 -5.67
C SER A 6 60.41 11.93 -6.74
N ALA A 7 59.42 11.09 -6.42
CA ALA A 7 58.19 11.01 -7.18
C ALA A 7 57.39 12.28 -6.90
N VAL A 8 57.57 13.29 -7.75
CA VAL A 8 56.67 14.44 -7.85
C VAL A 8 55.32 13.88 -8.28
N CYS A 9 54.34 13.93 -7.37
CA CYS A 9 52.93 13.69 -7.71
C CYS A 9 52.54 14.70 -8.80
N GLY A 10 52.32 14.22 -10.02
CA GLY A 10 51.77 15.05 -11.09
C GLY A 10 50.41 15.57 -10.67
N ALA A 11 50.11 16.84 -10.98
CA ALA A 11 48.80 17.44 -10.74
C ALA A 11 47.73 16.64 -11.51
N GLU A 12 47.06 15.71 -10.83
CA GLU A 12 45.88 15.04 -11.36
C GLU A 12 44.80 16.09 -11.63
N ALA A 13 44.26 16.10 -12.84
CA ALA A 13 43.20 17.01 -13.22
C ALA A 13 41.96 16.79 -12.34
N LEU A 14 41.35 17.89 -11.87
CA LEU A 14 40.13 17.83 -11.05
C LEU A 14 38.97 17.26 -11.88
N VAL A 15 38.14 16.41 -11.25
CA VAL A 15 37.00 15.75 -11.92
C VAL A 15 35.94 16.77 -12.34
N GLU A 16 35.43 16.60 -13.57
CA GLU A 16 34.25 17.26 -14.14
C GLU A 16 33.18 16.21 -14.47
N ASP A 17 32.00 16.36 -13.87
CA ASP A 17 30.89 15.40 -14.03
C ASP A 17 30.13 15.67 -15.34
N GLN A 18 30.34 14.81 -16.34
CA GLN A 18 29.71 14.93 -17.66
C GLN A 18 28.19 14.65 -17.64
N GLU A 19 27.70 13.92 -16.64
CA GLU A 19 26.27 13.62 -16.50
C GLU A 19 25.52 14.67 -15.68
N PHE A 20 26.25 15.53 -14.97
CA PHE A 20 25.69 16.62 -14.18
C PHE A 20 26.62 17.85 -14.25
N PRO A 21 26.68 18.50 -15.43
CA PRO A 21 27.65 19.55 -15.71
C PRO A 21 27.41 20.77 -14.83
N SER A 22 28.45 21.58 -14.61
CA SER A 22 28.39 22.82 -13.84
C SER A 22 27.79 23.98 -14.66
N ASP A 23 26.60 23.78 -15.20
CA ASP A 23 25.86 24.76 -16.00
C ASP A 23 24.36 24.78 -15.62
N ASN A 24 23.57 25.56 -16.38
CA ASN A 24 22.16 25.77 -16.13
C ASN A 24 21.31 24.50 -16.27
N SER A 25 21.75 23.48 -17.00
CA SER A 25 20.99 22.22 -17.19
C SER A 25 20.90 21.39 -15.90
N SER A 26 21.90 21.52 -15.02
CA SER A 26 21.92 20.87 -13.70
C SER A 26 21.14 21.67 -12.64
N LEU A 27 20.95 22.97 -12.86
CA LEU A 27 20.24 23.85 -11.94
C LEU A 27 18.73 23.87 -12.22
N PHE A 28 18.37 24.06 -13.48
CA PHE A 28 17.00 24.34 -13.92
C PHE A 28 16.44 23.19 -14.76
N SER A 29 15.12 23.02 -14.76
CA SER A 29 14.42 22.00 -15.54
C SER A 29 13.23 22.55 -16.33
N ASP A 30 12.26 23.14 -15.65
CA ASP A 30 11.07 23.75 -16.26
C ASP A 30 10.88 25.22 -15.87
N SER A 31 11.81 25.77 -15.06
CA SER A 31 11.79 27.16 -14.59
C SER A 31 10.50 27.54 -13.87
N SER A 32 9.81 26.56 -13.27
CA SER A 32 8.53 26.76 -12.58
C SER A 32 8.70 27.24 -11.14
N THR A 33 9.92 27.25 -10.62
CA THR A 33 10.20 27.56 -9.21
C THR A 33 10.88 28.93 -9.05
N PRO A 34 10.89 29.53 -7.84
CA PRO A 34 11.53 30.81 -7.59
C PRO A 34 13.03 30.86 -7.93
N ILE A 35 13.73 29.72 -7.92
CA ILE A 35 15.16 29.66 -8.26
C ILE A 35 15.43 30.09 -9.70
N ALA A 36 14.45 29.96 -10.60
CA ALA A 36 14.56 30.37 -12.00
C ALA A 36 14.92 31.86 -12.18
N LYS A 37 14.60 32.71 -11.19
CA LYS A 37 14.99 34.13 -11.19
C LYS A 37 16.51 34.36 -11.10
N LEU A 38 17.26 33.34 -10.71
CA LEU A 38 18.72 33.36 -10.61
C LEU A 38 19.42 32.93 -11.90
N HIS A 39 18.66 32.68 -12.97
CA HIS A 39 19.23 32.24 -14.25
C HIS A 39 20.29 33.24 -14.76
N GLY A 40 21.52 32.74 -14.99
CA GLY A 40 22.66 33.56 -15.40
C GLY A 40 23.41 34.28 -14.26
N ASN A 41 22.93 34.19 -13.01
CA ASN A 41 23.53 34.82 -11.83
C ASN A 41 24.21 33.81 -10.87
N ILE A 42 24.32 32.53 -11.26
CA ILE A 42 24.90 31.46 -10.43
C ILE A 42 26.27 31.08 -10.99
N THR A 43 27.28 31.05 -10.12
CA THR A 43 28.61 30.53 -10.40
C THR A 43 28.87 29.28 -9.57
N TRP A 44 29.52 28.29 -10.17
CA TRP A 44 29.89 27.06 -9.50
C TRP A 44 31.28 27.20 -8.90
N HIS A 45 31.40 26.92 -7.62
CA HIS A 45 32.67 26.93 -6.91
C HIS A 45 32.92 25.60 -6.20
N ARG A 46 34.19 25.18 -6.16
CA ARG A 46 34.64 24.04 -5.37
C ARG A 46 34.86 24.45 -3.91
N PRO A 47 34.77 23.53 -2.93
CA PRO A 47 34.99 23.87 -1.52
C PRO A 47 36.31 24.61 -1.24
N GLN A 48 37.39 24.26 -1.95
CA GLN A 48 38.72 24.91 -1.82
C GLN A 48 38.75 26.35 -2.35
N GLU A 49 37.78 26.74 -3.18
CA GLU A 49 37.63 28.11 -3.69
C GLU A 49 36.74 28.95 -2.76
N ILE A 50 35.95 28.30 -1.91
CA ILE A 50 35.01 28.94 -0.99
C ILE A 50 35.70 29.24 0.35
N CYS A 51 36.52 28.32 0.86
CA CYS A 51 37.24 28.52 2.12
C CYS A 51 38.62 27.85 2.14
N GLN A 52 39.48 28.32 3.04
CA GLN A 52 40.88 27.89 3.12
C GLN A 52 41.04 26.41 3.54
N SER A 53 40.12 25.89 4.34
CA SER A 53 40.22 24.55 4.93
C SER A 53 38.85 23.89 4.97
N PRO A 54 38.36 23.43 3.82
CA PRO A 54 37.09 22.72 3.75
C PRO A 54 37.22 21.36 4.42
N VAL A 55 36.20 20.96 5.16
CA VAL A 55 36.08 19.61 5.71
C VAL A 55 34.81 18.96 5.18
N LEU A 56 34.84 17.64 4.96
CA LEU A 56 33.63 16.95 4.51
C LEU A 56 32.63 16.90 5.67
N LEU A 57 33.03 16.26 6.77
CA LEU A 57 32.29 16.19 8.02
C LEU A 57 33.12 16.89 9.12
N PRO A 58 32.49 17.63 10.04
CA PRO A 58 33.18 18.20 11.18
C PRO A 58 33.42 17.14 12.26
N ASP A 59 34.45 17.34 13.09
CA ASP A 59 34.75 16.42 14.21
C ASP A 59 33.59 16.32 15.22
N ASN A 60 32.90 17.45 15.45
CA ASN A 60 31.71 17.51 16.28
C ASN A 60 30.45 17.49 15.41
N ILE A 61 29.74 16.35 15.44
CA ILE A 61 28.52 16.13 14.66
C ILE A 61 27.37 17.09 15.02
N ASN A 62 27.38 17.68 16.22
CA ASN A 62 26.38 18.68 16.61
C ASN A 62 26.50 19.96 15.76
N LEU A 63 27.70 20.25 15.25
CA LEU A 63 27.98 21.36 14.33
C LEU A 63 27.70 21.00 12.86
N ALA A 64 27.34 19.75 12.56
CA ALA A 64 27.13 19.26 11.19
C ALA A 64 25.73 19.56 10.64
N HIS A 65 24.85 20.19 11.41
CA HIS A 65 23.51 20.57 10.96
C HIS A 65 23.59 21.65 9.88
N ALA A 66 23.13 21.34 8.68
CA ALA A 66 23.07 22.32 7.60
C ALA A 66 21.96 23.35 7.81
N LYS A 67 22.23 24.56 7.34
CA LYS A 67 21.24 25.60 7.14
C LYS A 67 20.82 25.60 5.69
N GLN A 68 19.52 25.69 5.45
CA GLN A 68 18.98 25.74 4.10
C GLN A 68 19.41 27.02 3.39
N GLY A 69 19.77 26.88 2.11
CA GLY A 69 20.04 27.98 1.21
C GLY A 69 18.76 28.55 0.57
N LEU A 70 18.87 28.94 -0.70
CA LEU A 70 17.75 29.47 -1.48
C LEU A 70 16.86 28.37 -2.09
N LEU A 71 17.32 27.12 -2.08
CA LEU A 71 16.57 25.98 -2.57
C LEU A 71 15.45 25.64 -1.57
N GLY A 72 14.22 25.49 -2.04
CA GLY A 72 13.04 25.18 -1.22
C GLY A 72 12.96 23.69 -0.84
N ASP A 73 14.03 23.15 -0.27
CA ASP A 73 14.23 21.73 0.00
C ASP A 73 14.40 21.39 1.49
N CYS A 74 13.79 22.19 2.39
CA CYS A 74 13.72 21.90 3.83
C CYS A 74 13.39 20.45 4.16
N TRP A 75 12.51 19.82 3.37
CA TRP A 75 12.14 18.41 3.50
C TRP A 75 13.33 17.45 3.44
N PHE A 76 14.30 17.72 2.57
CA PHE A 76 15.50 16.91 2.39
C PHE A 76 16.49 17.14 3.53
N LEU A 77 16.68 18.39 3.95
CA LEU A 77 17.54 18.74 5.08
C LEU A 77 17.02 18.17 6.40
N CYS A 78 15.70 18.20 6.60
CA CYS A 78 15.04 17.50 7.70
C CYS A 78 15.43 16.02 7.72
N ALA A 79 15.31 15.34 6.59
CA ALA A 79 15.67 13.93 6.46
C ALA A 79 17.17 13.67 6.70
N CYS A 80 18.07 14.55 6.24
CA CYS A 80 19.52 14.42 6.46
C CYS A 80 19.90 14.35 7.94
N THR A 81 19.07 14.86 8.85
CA THR A 81 19.30 14.74 10.30
C THR A 81 19.34 13.28 10.78
N VAL A 82 18.72 12.34 10.05
CA VAL A 82 18.84 10.90 10.36
C VAL A 82 20.28 10.41 10.27
N LEU A 83 21.06 10.96 9.34
CA LEU A 83 22.46 10.57 9.13
C LEU A 83 23.33 11.06 10.30
N LEU A 84 23.00 12.22 10.87
CA LEU A 84 23.70 12.73 12.06
C LEU A 84 23.41 11.89 13.32
N ARG A 85 22.25 11.23 13.39
CA ARG A 85 21.84 10.39 14.51
C ARG A 85 22.31 8.94 14.38
N ASN A 86 22.57 8.47 13.16
CA ASN A 86 22.95 7.10 12.88
C ASN A 86 24.22 7.04 12.02
N ARG A 87 25.37 6.89 12.69
CA ARG A 87 26.69 6.85 12.05
C ARG A 87 26.85 5.69 11.06
N HIS A 88 26.15 4.57 11.29
CA HIS A 88 26.19 3.45 10.36
C HIS A 88 25.51 3.77 9.03
N ILE A 89 24.34 4.41 9.07
CA ILE A 89 23.66 4.87 7.85
C ILE A 89 24.47 5.98 7.19
N LEU A 90 25.02 6.92 7.97
CA LEU A 90 25.92 7.96 7.45
C LEU A 90 27.07 7.35 6.66
N ASN A 91 27.77 6.34 7.19
CA ASN A 91 28.89 5.70 6.51
C ASN A 91 28.48 4.92 5.25
N LYS A 92 27.21 4.49 5.14
CA LYS A 92 26.67 3.88 3.91
C LYS A 92 26.38 4.91 2.83
N VAL A 93 25.88 6.09 3.23
CA VAL A 93 25.57 7.19 2.30
C VAL A 93 26.83 7.96 1.91
N ILE A 94 27.72 8.18 2.87
CA ILE A 94 28.99 8.89 2.73
C ILE A 94 30.10 7.97 3.27
N PRO A 95 30.70 7.14 2.40
CA PRO A 95 31.82 6.28 2.80
C PRO A 95 32.97 7.07 3.42
N PRO A 96 33.56 6.60 4.55
CA PRO A 96 34.62 7.33 5.26
C PRO A 96 35.94 7.41 4.48
N ASP A 97 36.17 6.47 3.56
CA ASP A 97 37.42 6.36 2.78
C ASP A 97 37.44 7.28 1.55
N GLN A 98 36.60 8.32 1.51
CA GLN A 98 36.62 9.30 0.43
C GLN A 98 37.88 10.16 0.53
N PRO A 99 38.58 10.42 -0.60
CA PRO A 99 39.73 11.31 -0.60
C PRO A 99 39.30 12.69 -0.10
N LEU A 100 39.82 13.09 1.05
CA LEU A 100 39.55 14.39 1.64
C LEU A 100 40.44 15.46 1.00
N TRP A 101 39.99 16.71 1.08
CA TRP A 101 40.84 17.86 0.80
C TRP A 101 42.01 17.84 1.79
N GLY A 102 43.24 18.02 1.28
CA GLY A 102 44.49 17.66 1.97
C GLY A 102 44.64 18.14 3.42
N ASP A 103 45.56 17.51 4.16
CA ASP A 103 45.78 17.67 5.61
C ASP A 103 45.89 19.14 6.05
N CYS A 104 44.78 19.71 6.51
CA CYS A 104 44.74 21.03 7.13
C CYS A 104 44.06 20.93 8.49
N SER A 105 44.88 20.97 9.54
CA SER A 105 44.49 20.86 10.95
C SER A 105 43.89 22.15 11.51
N CYS A 106 42.82 22.67 10.92
CA CYS A 106 42.12 23.81 11.51
C CYS A 106 40.61 23.56 11.68
N HIS A 107 40.14 23.88 12.89
CA HIS A 107 38.79 23.64 13.37
C HIS A 107 37.84 24.75 12.91
N SER A 108 37.53 24.75 11.61
CA SER A 108 36.54 25.66 11.02
C SER A 108 35.18 24.96 10.86
N PRO A 109 34.03 25.64 11.09
CA PRO A 109 32.68 25.09 10.89
C PRO A 109 32.30 24.87 9.40
N ASN A 110 33.27 24.90 8.47
CA ASN A 110 33.02 24.84 7.03
C ASN A 110 32.88 23.39 6.53
N ALA A 111 31.83 22.70 6.99
CA ALA A 111 31.49 21.36 6.57
C ALA A 111 30.66 21.35 5.27
N PHE A 112 31.04 20.50 4.31
CA PHE A 112 30.41 20.46 2.98
C PHE A 112 29.60 19.17 2.69
N TRP A 113 29.48 18.25 3.65
CA TRP A 113 28.78 16.97 3.43
C TRP A 113 27.35 17.13 2.91
N VAL A 114 26.55 18.04 3.48
CA VAL A 114 25.17 18.25 3.01
C VAL A 114 25.14 18.86 1.63
N ALA A 115 25.99 19.86 1.34
CA ALA A 115 26.02 20.49 0.02
C ALA A 115 26.37 19.48 -1.10
N LEU A 116 27.32 18.58 -0.84
CA LEU A 116 27.68 17.52 -1.78
C LEU A 116 26.62 16.43 -1.87
N LEU A 117 25.99 16.08 -0.75
CA LEU A 117 24.90 15.10 -0.73
C LEU A 117 23.66 15.64 -1.45
N GLU A 118 23.31 16.91 -1.24
CA GLU A 118 22.25 17.63 -1.96
C GLU A 118 22.55 17.68 -3.46
N LYS A 119 23.81 17.92 -3.87
CA LYS A 119 24.22 17.83 -5.28
C LYS A 119 24.01 16.43 -5.85
N ALA A 120 24.43 15.39 -5.15
CA ALA A 120 24.26 14.01 -5.59
C ALA A 120 22.77 13.63 -5.70
N TYR A 121 21.96 14.11 -4.77
CA TYR A 121 20.51 13.92 -4.77
C TYR A 121 19.84 14.71 -5.92
N ALA A 122 20.27 15.94 -6.16
CA ALA A 122 19.84 16.74 -7.32
C ALA A 122 20.17 16.04 -8.64
N LYS A 123 21.37 15.44 -8.76
CA LYS A 123 21.76 14.61 -9.90
C LYS A 123 20.83 13.41 -10.09
N LEU A 124 20.50 12.70 -9.01
CA LEU A 124 19.57 11.57 -9.06
C LEU A 124 18.18 11.98 -9.57
N HIS A 125 17.69 13.16 -9.15
CA HIS A 125 16.42 13.73 -9.60
C HIS A 125 16.54 14.48 -10.95
N GLY A 126 17.76 14.71 -11.42
CA GLY A 126 18.15 15.28 -12.71
C GLY A 126 18.30 16.80 -12.75
N SER A 127 17.98 17.54 -11.68
CA SER A 127 18.35 18.95 -11.50
C SER A 127 18.05 19.40 -10.06
N TYR A 128 18.65 20.51 -9.63
CA TYR A 128 18.34 21.14 -8.34
C TYR A 128 16.89 21.60 -8.24
N GLU A 129 16.35 22.22 -9.30
CA GLU A 129 14.96 22.69 -9.32
C GLU A 129 13.94 21.56 -9.01
N ARG A 130 14.25 20.30 -9.33
CA ARG A 130 13.36 19.16 -9.03
C ARG A 130 13.33 18.75 -7.56
N LEU A 131 14.21 19.29 -6.73
CA LEU A 131 14.18 19.13 -5.28
C LEU A 131 13.24 20.14 -4.59
N TRP A 132 12.69 21.10 -5.32
CA TRP A 132 11.74 22.07 -4.77
C TRP A 132 10.47 21.38 -4.26
N ALA A 133 10.10 21.65 -3.01
CA ALA A 133 8.83 21.24 -2.39
C ALA A 133 8.53 19.72 -2.44
N GLY A 134 9.48 18.90 -1.95
CA GLY A 134 9.29 17.46 -1.76
C GLY A 134 8.74 17.08 -0.37
N GLN A 135 8.84 15.80 -0.03
CA GLN A 135 8.26 15.20 1.18
C GLN A 135 9.33 14.52 2.02
N VAL A 136 9.39 14.83 3.32
CA VAL A 136 10.43 14.31 4.25
C VAL A 136 10.47 12.77 4.23
N SER A 137 9.30 12.13 4.14
CA SER A 137 9.16 10.67 4.07
C SER A 137 9.89 10.06 2.87
N GLU A 138 9.89 10.73 1.71
CA GLU A 138 10.59 10.24 0.52
C GLU A 138 12.11 10.29 0.70
N ALA A 139 12.63 11.41 1.18
CA ALA A 139 14.06 11.55 1.45
C ALA A 139 14.52 10.57 2.54
N LEU A 140 13.69 10.33 3.56
CA LEU A 140 14.00 9.34 4.59
C LEU A 140 14.14 7.93 4.01
N VAL A 141 13.21 7.52 3.15
CA VAL A 141 13.27 6.21 2.50
C VAL A 141 14.48 6.14 1.56
N ASP A 142 14.80 7.20 0.82
CA ASP A 142 15.94 7.22 -0.11
C ASP A 142 17.30 7.22 0.60
N LEU A 143 17.43 7.91 1.74
CA LEU A 143 18.67 7.98 2.51
C LEU A 143 18.91 6.72 3.37
N THR A 144 17.85 6.07 3.84
CA THR A 144 17.96 4.97 4.82
C THR A 144 17.65 3.59 4.25
N GLY A 145 16.91 3.51 3.14
CA GLY A 145 16.29 2.27 2.66
C GLY A 145 15.15 1.74 3.55
N GLY A 146 14.83 2.44 4.64
CA GLY A 146 13.84 2.05 5.63
C GLY A 146 12.40 2.41 5.25
N LEU A 147 11.58 2.65 6.27
CA LEU A 147 10.18 3.10 6.15
C LEU A 147 9.99 4.48 6.78
N ALA A 148 9.05 5.23 6.25
CA ALA A 148 8.56 6.46 6.85
C ALA A 148 7.04 6.51 6.72
N GLU A 149 6.36 7.05 7.73
CA GLU A 149 4.92 7.21 7.75
C GLU A 149 4.51 8.64 8.06
N HIS A 150 3.38 9.04 7.49
CA HIS A 150 2.81 10.38 7.63
C HIS A 150 1.51 10.35 8.43
N TRP A 151 1.46 11.12 9.52
CA TRP A 151 0.37 11.16 10.49
C TRP A 151 -0.20 12.59 10.56
N SER A 152 -1.53 12.71 10.57
CA SER A 152 -2.23 14.00 10.58
C SER A 152 -2.50 14.46 12.02
N LEU A 153 -2.26 15.74 12.30
CA LEU A 153 -2.52 16.35 13.61
C LEU A 153 -3.94 16.93 13.73
N GLY A 154 -4.57 17.28 12.60
CA GLY A 154 -5.89 17.90 12.57
C GLY A 154 -6.98 17.08 13.25
N ASP A 155 -7.90 17.76 13.95
CA ASP A 155 -9.09 17.16 14.53
C ASP A 155 -10.03 16.68 13.40
N LEU A 156 -10.19 15.36 13.28
CA LEU A 156 -11.27 14.74 12.51
C LEU A 156 -12.63 14.85 13.26
N SER A 157 -12.89 15.98 13.92
CA SER A 157 -14.10 16.21 14.74
C SER A 157 -15.36 16.50 13.92
N LEU A 158 -15.37 16.19 12.62
CA LEU A 158 -16.55 16.37 11.76
C LEU A 158 -17.43 15.14 11.57
N ASP A 159 -17.17 14.00 12.24
CA ASP A 159 -18.08 12.84 12.13
C ASP A 159 -18.12 11.92 13.38
N GLU A 160 -17.87 12.44 14.59
CA GLU A 160 -18.03 11.65 15.83
C GLU A 160 -19.51 11.32 16.17
N GLY A 161 -20.48 11.84 15.40
CA GLY A 161 -21.91 11.63 15.63
C GLY A 161 -22.48 10.30 15.13
N GLN A 162 -21.80 9.57 14.23
CA GLN A 162 -22.30 8.31 13.68
C GLN A 162 -21.13 7.38 13.35
N MET A 163 -20.87 6.39 14.20
CA MET A 163 -20.24 5.09 13.89
C MET A 163 -19.74 4.46 15.20
N ALA A 164 -20.68 4.02 16.04
CA ALA A 164 -20.36 3.00 17.03
C ALA A 164 -20.29 1.65 16.30
N ASP A 165 -19.18 0.95 16.52
CA ASP A 165 -18.92 -0.47 16.25
C ASP A 165 -18.07 -0.84 15.00
N ARG A 166 -16.87 -1.37 15.30
CA ARG A 166 -16.03 -2.35 14.56
C ARG A 166 -14.77 -2.00 13.76
N ASP A 167 -14.34 -0.75 13.58
CA ASP A 167 -12.97 -0.50 13.04
C ASP A 167 -12.27 0.75 13.61
N SER A 168 -12.49 1.00 14.90
CA SER A 168 -11.97 2.14 15.66
C SER A 168 -10.43 2.21 15.75
N GLU A 169 -9.73 1.10 15.51
CA GLU A 169 -8.27 1.03 15.62
C GLU A 169 -7.53 1.66 14.43
N GLN A 170 -8.10 1.64 13.21
CA GLN A 170 -7.43 2.25 12.05
C GLN A 170 -7.60 3.77 12.01
N ILE A 171 -8.75 4.28 12.45
CA ILE A 171 -9.05 5.72 12.55
C ILE A 171 -8.19 6.37 13.66
N ARG A 172 -7.98 5.68 14.79
CA ARG A 172 -7.07 6.12 15.87
C ARG A 172 -5.59 6.12 15.48
N ARG A 173 -5.17 5.47 14.39
CA ARG A 173 -3.75 5.28 14.03
C ARG A 173 -3.08 6.44 13.29
N ARG A 174 -3.84 7.35 12.69
CA ARG A 174 -3.27 8.55 12.05
C ARG A 174 -3.39 9.82 12.92
N ARG A 175 -4.07 9.77 14.07
CA ARG A 175 -3.98 10.82 15.09
C ARG A 175 -2.67 10.62 15.84
N LEU A 176 -1.77 11.60 15.82
CA LEU A 176 -0.52 11.50 16.57
C LEU A 176 -0.81 11.22 18.05
N ASP A 177 -0.27 10.12 18.54
CA ASP A 177 -0.14 9.82 19.96
C ASP A 177 1.35 9.52 20.23
N LEU A 178 2.06 10.53 20.72
CA LEU A 178 3.50 10.43 21.01
C LEU A 178 3.81 9.31 22.00
N ASN A 179 2.83 8.90 22.83
CA ASN A 179 3.03 7.79 23.76
C ASN A 179 3.25 6.46 23.04
N ARG A 180 2.67 6.28 21.84
CA ARG A 180 2.89 5.08 21.02
C ARG A 180 4.34 4.98 20.52
N LEU A 181 5.00 6.12 20.37
CA LEU A 181 6.39 6.21 19.94
C LEU A 181 7.39 6.06 21.09
N ASN A 182 6.94 5.90 22.34
CA ASN A 182 7.84 5.81 23.50
C ASN A 182 8.88 4.68 23.37
N HIS A 183 8.51 3.55 22.75
CA HIS A 183 9.44 2.43 22.53
C HIS A 183 10.57 2.74 21.54
N VAL A 184 10.41 3.77 20.71
CA VAL A 184 11.35 4.17 19.67
C VAL A 184 11.85 5.61 19.82
N LYS A 185 11.46 6.28 20.90
CA LYS A 185 11.66 7.72 21.15
C LYS A 185 13.06 8.22 20.83
N ASP A 186 14.07 7.52 21.33
CA ASP A 186 15.47 7.96 21.23
C ASP A 186 16.09 7.69 19.85
N ASN A 187 15.42 6.88 19.02
CA ASN A 187 15.99 6.36 17.77
C ASN A 187 15.16 6.68 16.52
N CYS A 188 13.89 7.07 16.65
CA CYS A 188 13.08 7.47 15.50
C CYS A 188 13.38 8.91 15.11
N LEU A 189 13.32 9.21 13.81
CA LEU A 189 13.30 10.58 13.33
C LEU A 189 11.87 11.08 13.31
N LEU A 190 11.65 12.29 13.79
CA LEU A 190 10.33 12.93 13.78
C LEU A 190 10.46 14.31 13.13
N SER A 191 9.61 14.58 12.15
CA SER A 191 9.51 15.88 11.48
C SER A 191 8.06 16.34 11.47
N CYS A 192 7.83 17.65 11.54
CA CYS A 192 6.51 18.25 11.45
C CYS A 192 6.45 19.28 10.32
N SER A 193 5.25 19.53 9.81
CA SER A 193 5.03 20.51 8.75
C SER A 193 3.74 21.30 8.94
N THR A 194 3.72 22.50 8.37
CA THR A 194 2.54 23.36 8.27
C THR A 194 2.06 23.39 6.81
N ASN A 195 0.76 23.23 6.61
CA ASN A 195 0.04 23.25 5.33
C ASN A 195 -0.83 24.50 5.16
N SER A 196 -1.02 25.26 6.24
CA SER A 196 -1.89 26.43 6.29
C SER A 196 -1.24 27.58 7.06
N SER A 197 -1.49 28.81 6.65
CA SER A 197 -1.20 30.01 7.44
C SER A 197 -2.39 30.35 8.35
N PRO A 198 -2.32 30.20 9.68
CA PRO A 198 -3.31 30.78 10.57
C PRO A 198 -3.26 32.30 10.38
N GLY A 199 -4.43 32.93 10.23
CA GLY A 199 -4.53 34.36 9.92
C GLY A 199 -3.70 35.24 10.86
N GLY A 200 -2.79 36.03 10.28
CA GLY A 200 -2.04 37.07 10.98
C GLY A 200 -0.53 36.77 11.08
N ALA A 201 0.23 37.34 10.14
CA ALA A 201 1.63 37.78 10.31
C ALA A 201 2.54 36.95 11.23
N SER A 202 2.73 35.66 10.94
CA SER A 202 3.91 34.92 11.38
C SER A 202 4.71 34.49 10.15
N GLU A 203 6.04 34.62 10.18
CA GLU A 203 6.96 34.22 9.10
C GLU A 203 6.85 32.72 8.72
N LEU A 204 6.05 31.94 9.44
CA LEU A 204 5.66 30.55 9.19
C LEU A 204 4.58 30.34 8.11
N GLY A 205 4.19 31.39 7.37
CA GLY A 205 3.11 31.34 6.38
C GLY A 205 3.38 30.56 5.08
N GLN A 206 4.29 29.58 5.07
CA GLN A 206 4.62 28.78 3.88
C GLN A 206 4.82 27.31 4.25
N TYR A 207 4.50 26.41 3.31
CA TYR A 207 4.80 24.97 3.41
C TYR A 207 6.25 24.77 3.83
N HIS A 208 6.47 24.34 5.06
CA HIS A 208 7.81 24.20 5.62
C HIS A 208 7.91 22.97 6.51
N ALA A 209 9.02 22.23 6.38
CA ALA A 209 9.33 21.09 7.22
C ALA A 209 10.30 21.50 8.33
N LEU A 210 10.01 21.05 9.55
CA LEU A 210 10.84 21.22 10.73
C LEU A 210 11.12 19.85 11.36
N ASN A 211 12.20 19.76 12.15
CA ASN A 211 12.52 18.54 12.88
C ASN A 211 12.08 18.65 14.33
N VAL A 212 11.48 17.59 14.86
CA VAL A 212 11.29 17.44 16.30
C VAL A 212 12.52 16.73 16.85
N MET A 213 13.33 17.48 17.59
CA MET A 213 14.63 17.03 18.07
C MET A 213 14.49 16.15 19.31
N GLU A 214 13.61 16.53 20.22
CA GLU A 214 13.28 15.77 21.43
C GLU A 214 11.87 16.11 21.89
N TRP A 215 11.28 15.23 22.69
CA TRP A 215 10.09 15.52 23.49
C TRP A 215 10.23 14.91 24.87
N LEU A 216 9.65 15.54 25.89
CA LEU A 216 9.71 15.05 27.28
C LEU A 216 8.56 15.60 28.12
N ASP A 217 8.23 14.89 29.19
CA ASP A 217 7.18 15.27 30.13
C ASP A 217 7.82 15.95 31.34
N VAL A 218 7.42 17.19 31.63
CA VAL A 218 7.83 17.95 32.82
C VAL A 218 6.67 18.10 33.79
N LYS A 219 6.96 18.14 35.08
CA LYS A 219 5.95 18.44 36.11
C LYS A 219 5.85 19.96 36.31
N ALA A 220 4.65 20.49 36.15
CA ALA A 220 4.32 21.84 36.52
C ALA A 220 4.27 22.00 38.05
N GLU A 221 4.43 23.24 38.54
CA GLU A 221 4.23 23.57 39.96
C GLU A 221 2.80 23.23 40.43
N SER A 222 1.82 23.25 39.53
CA SER A 222 0.44 22.83 39.79
C SER A 222 0.27 21.32 40.00
N GLY A 223 1.32 20.52 39.79
CA GLY A 223 1.30 19.06 39.83
C GLY A 223 0.82 18.39 38.54
N SER A 224 0.40 19.17 37.53
CA SER A 224 0.07 18.66 36.19
C SER A 224 1.32 18.31 35.39
N GLU A 225 1.22 17.34 34.48
CA GLU A 225 2.29 17.03 33.53
C GLU A 225 2.12 17.84 32.24
N ILE A 226 3.21 18.46 31.80
CA ILE A 226 3.29 19.23 30.56
C ILE A 226 4.25 18.50 29.62
N ARG A 227 3.79 18.15 28.43
CA ARG A 227 4.65 17.62 27.38
C ARG A 227 5.27 18.74 26.57
N LEU A 228 6.59 18.80 26.56
CA LEU A 228 7.38 19.77 25.79
C LEU A 228 8.07 19.08 24.61
N LEU A 229 8.11 19.76 23.47
CA LEU A 229 8.79 19.34 22.25
C LEU A 229 9.80 20.41 21.84
N ARG A 230 11.05 20.01 21.58
CA ARG A 230 12.06 20.89 21.00
C ARG A 230 12.06 20.72 19.50
N ILE A 231 11.87 21.82 18.78
CA ILE A 231 11.75 21.85 17.32
C ILE A 231 12.96 22.59 16.75
N LYS A 232 13.47 22.12 15.62
CA LYS A 232 14.55 22.73 14.85
C LYS A 232 14.06 23.19 13.49
N ASN A 233 14.26 24.47 13.19
CA ASN A 233 14.01 25.07 11.89
C ASN A 233 15.26 24.96 11.00
N PRO A 234 15.18 24.28 9.83
CA PRO A 234 16.29 24.17 8.88
C PRO A 234 16.83 25.51 8.35
N TRP A 235 16.05 26.61 8.42
CA TRP A 235 16.54 27.95 8.06
C TRP A 235 17.54 28.54 9.06
N GLY A 236 17.71 27.93 10.24
CA GLY A 236 18.51 28.49 11.32
C GLY A 236 17.89 29.73 11.99
N ARG A 237 16.65 30.08 11.67
CA ARG A 237 15.93 31.21 12.27
C ARG A 237 15.21 30.76 13.55
N GLY A 238 15.54 31.38 14.68
CA GLY A 238 14.94 31.11 15.99
C GLY A 238 13.69 31.94 16.32
N CYS A 239 12.97 32.44 15.31
CA CYS A 239 11.91 33.44 15.50
C CYS A 239 10.54 32.81 15.83
N TRP A 240 10.49 31.91 16.80
CA TRP A 240 9.20 31.40 17.30
C TRP A 240 8.61 32.38 18.32
N GLY A 241 7.41 32.92 18.06
CA GLY A 241 6.74 33.88 18.96
C GLY A 241 5.86 33.23 20.04
N GLY A 242 6.09 31.96 20.36
CA GLY A 242 5.24 31.15 21.23
C GLY A 242 5.41 31.38 22.73
N ARG A 243 4.74 30.55 23.53
CA ARG A 243 4.70 30.71 25.00
C ARG A 243 6.01 30.32 25.70
N TRP A 244 6.83 29.49 25.05
CA TRP A 244 8.06 28.90 25.57
C TRP A 244 9.34 29.54 25.00
N ILE A 245 9.28 30.83 24.63
CA ILE A 245 10.46 31.64 24.28
C ILE A 245 11.33 31.95 25.50
N GLU A 246 12.55 32.47 25.31
CA GLU A 246 13.53 32.73 26.39
C GLU A 246 12.93 33.51 27.58
N ASP A 247 12.18 34.60 27.32
CA ASP A 247 11.49 35.39 28.36
C ASP A 247 10.01 34.98 28.58
N GLY A 248 9.61 33.81 28.09
CA GLY A 248 8.24 33.33 28.08
C GLY A 248 7.68 33.05 29.49
N ALA A 249 6.44 33.47 29.75
CA ALA A 249 5.80 33.28 31.04
C ALA A 249 5.60 31.79 31.41
N SER A 250 5.52 30.90 30.42
CA SER A 250 5.34 29.47 30.65
C SER A 250 6.52 28.80 31.34
N TRP A 251 7.75 29.33 31.22
CA TRP A 251 8.90 28.80 31.97
C TRP A 251 8.75 28.94 33.48
N ARG A 252 7.95 29.91 33.94
CA ARG A 252 7.65 30.10 35.38
C ARG A 252 6.67 29.06 35.93
N SER A 253 6.06 28.25 35.08
CA SER A 253 5.11 27.21 35.49
C SER A 253 5.77 25.89 35.89
N ILE A 254 7.08 25.76 35.70
CA ILE A 254 7.86 24.55 36.01
C ILE A 254 9.02 24.90 36.95
N ASP A 255 9.64 23.88 37.54
CA ASP A 255 10.78 24.06 38.45
C ASP A 255 11.90 24.91 37.79
N PRO A 256 12.42 25.95 38.47
CA PRO A 256 13.41 26.85 37.89
C PRO A 256 14.71 26.17 37.44
N LYS A 257 15.12 25.06 38.08
CA LYS A 257 16.32 24.32 37.65
C LYS A 257 16.06 23.62 36.33
N TRP A 258 14.90 22.97 36.20
CA TRP A 258 14.46 22.36 34.94
C TRP A 258 14.27 23.38 33.84
N ALA A 259 13.68 24.55 34.12
CA ALA A 259 13.54 25.63 33.16
C ALA A 259 14.90 26.07 32.59
N SER A 260 15.86 26.38 33.48
CA SER A 260 17.20 26.79 33.07
C SER A 260 17.92 25.70 32.26
N GLU A 261 17.77 24.43 32.64
CA GLU A 261 18.34 23.31 31.90
C GLU A 261 17.77 23.21 30.48
N LEU A 262 16.43 23.23 30.33
CA LEU A 262 15.79 23.10 29.03
C LEU A 262 16.07 24.30 28.11
N GLN A 263 16.11 25.50 28.67
CA GLN A 263 16.50 26.71 27.93
C GLN A 263 17.95 26.62 27.44
N SER A 264 18.87 26.06 28.23
CA SER A 264 20.28 25.91 27.83
C SER A 264 20.51 24.93 26.68
N ARG A 265 19.55 24.03 26.40
CA ARG A 265 19.64 23.06 25.29
C ARG A 265 19.34 23.66 23.92
N VAL A 266 18.73 24.84 23.88
CA VAL A 266 18.29 25.47 22.63
C VAL A 266 19.50 25.92 21.82
N ALA A 267 19.67 25.35 20.63
CA ALA A 267 20.67 25.79 19.66
C ALA A 267 20.08 26.79 18.64
N GLU A 268 20.91 27.28 17.73
CA GLU A 268 20.48 28.19 16.67
C GLU A 268 19.37 27.57 15.81
N GLY A 269 18.26 28.30 15.65
CA GLY A 269 17.07 27.85 14.91
C GLY A 269 16.19 26.86 15.67
N GLU A 270 16.47 26.60 16.95
CA GLU A 270 15.66 25.71 17.79
C GLU A 270 14.75 26.49 18.74
N PHE A 271 13.63 25.88 19.13
CA PHE A 271 12.69 26.45 20.08
C PHE A 271 11.85 25.34 20.74
N TRP A 272 11.27 25.65 21.90
CA TRP A 272 10.36 24.74 22.62
C TRP A 272 8.90 25.09 22.34
N VAL A 273 8.04 24.09 22.32
CA VAL A 273 6.57 24.21 22.31
C VAL A 273 5.95 23.17 23.23
N ASP A 274 4.78 23.44 23.79
CA ASP A 274 3.97 22.40 24.45
C ASP A 274 3.12 21.63 23.43
N GLU A 275 2.64 20.44 23.81
CA GLU A 275 1.85 19.58 22.93
C GLU A 275 0.57 20.26 22.41
N ALA A 276 -0.06 21.13 23.20
CA ALA A 276 -1.26 21.86 22.78
C ALA A 276 -0.93 22.88 21.68
N GLU A 277 0.15 23.64 21.86
CA GLU A 277 0.67 24.55 20.85
C GLU A 277 1.08 23.78 19.59
N PHE A 278 1.79 22.68 19.74
CA PHE A 278 2.22 21.83 18.63
C PHE A 278 1.04 21.36 17.76
N ARG A 279 -0.02 20.82 18.39
CA ARG A 279 -1.22 20.36 17.67
C ARG A 279 -2.00 21.51 17.02
N SER A 280 -1.88 22.73 17.54
CA SER A 280 -2.56 23.91 16.99
C SER A 280 -1.81 24.56 15.82
N GLN A 281 -0.49 24.42 15.79
CA GLN A 281 0.37 25.14 14.82
C GLN A 281 0.84 24.25 13.67
N PHE A 282 0.90 22.93 13.86
CA PHE A 282 1.36 21.99 12.84
C PHE A 282 0.21 21.13 12.33
N ASP A 283 0.23 20.82 11.04
CA ASP A 283 -0.81 20.05 10.38
C ASP A 283 -0.47 18.56 10.34
N ASP A 284 0.81 18.23 10.13
CA ASP A 284 1.27 16.87 9.90
C ASP A 284 2.59 16.54 10.58
N VAL A 285 2.82 15.25 10.78
CA VAL A 285 4.03 14.66 11.33
C VAL A 285 4.49 13.48 10.47
N THR A 286 5.77 13.49 10.11
CA THR A 286 6.44 12.36 9.48
C THR A 286 7.31 11.63 10.50
N VAL A 287 7.11 10.31 10.64
CA VAL A 287 7.88 9.42 11.50
C VAL A 287 8.76 8.51 10.64
N GLY A 288 10.07 8.59 10.82
CA GLY A 288 11.03 7.65 10.25
C GLY A 288 11.25 6.44 11.17
N TYR A 289 11.18 5.24 10.61
CA TYR A 289 11.42 4.01 11.36
C TYR A 289 12.90 3.90 11.74
N PRO A 290 13.23 3.57 13.01
CA PRO A 290 14.61 3.30 13.40
C PRO A 290 15.16 2.06 12.69
N LEU A 291 16.46 2.09 12.41
CA LEU A 291 17.23 0.98 11.87
C LEU A 291 18.36 0.66 12.83
N ASN A 292 18.61 -0.63 13.06
CA ASN A 292 19.81 -1.07 13.77
C ASN A 292 21.03 -1.11 12.82
N GLU A 293 22.21 -1.43 13.37
CA GLU A 293 23.45 -1.53 12.60
C GLU A 293 23.43 -2.69 11.56
N GLU A 294 22.57 -3.68 11.74
CA GLU A 294 22.41 -4.77 10.76
C GLU A 294 21.48 -4.35 9.61
N GLY A 295 20.76 -3.23 9.74
CA GLY A 295 19.78 -2.74 8.77
C GLY A 295 18.36 -3.28 8.98
N TYR A 296 18.07 -3.92 10.11
CA TYR A 296 16.72 -4.32 10.49
C TYR A 296 15.92 -3.14 11.03
N LEU A 297 14.66 -3.06 10.60
CA LEU A 297 13.73 -2.03 11.05
C LEU A 297 13.23 -2.33 12.46
N ARG A 298 13.07 -1.29 13.26
CA ARG A 298 12.33 -1.35 14.52
C ARG A 298 10.93 -0.80 14.30
N SER A 299 9.92 -1.57 14.69
CA SER A 299 8.52 -1.13 14.57
C SER A 299 8.24 0.09 15.43
N ILE A 300 7.64 1.12 14.83
CA ILE A 300 7.13 2.30 15.56
C ILE A 300 5.84 2.00 16.33
N TYR A 301 5.23 0.83 16.10
CA TYR A 301 3.98 0.43 16.75
C TYR A 301 4.21 -0.38 18.02
N THR A 302 5.24 -1.22 18.04
CA THR A 302 5.48 -2.20 19.12
C THR A 302 6.89 -2.10 19.72
N GLY A 303 7.83 -1.45 19.03
CA GLY A 303 9.26 -1.47 19.38
C GLY A 303 9.99 -2.76 18.99
N ASN A 304 9.31 -3.74 18.39
CA ASN A 304 9.91 -5.01 17.97
C ASN A 304 10.94 -4.80 16.87
N LEU A 305 12.00 -5.61 16.89
CA LEU A 305 12.94 -5.70 15.78
C LEU A 305 12.39 -6.62 14.69
N LEU A 306 12.28 -6.12 13.47
CA LEU A 306 11.76 -6.84 12.31
C LEU A 306 12.92 -7.49 11.56
N THR A 307 13.30 -8.69 12.01
CA THR A 307 14.47 -9.43 11.55
C THR A 307 14.32 -10.10 10.18
N HIS A 308 13.09 -10.17 9.65
CA HIS A 308 12.82 -10.75 8.34
C HIS A 308 12.37 -9.67 7.36
N SER A 309 13.01 -9.60 6.19
CA SER A 309 12.67 -8.64 5.13
C SER A 309 12.59 -9.33 3.78
N HIS A 310 11.50 -9.07 3.05
CA HIS A 310 11.30 -9.58 1.69
C HIS A 310 10.81 -8.45 0.79
N GLN A 311 11.22 -8.49 -0.48
CA GLN A 311 10.80 -7.50 -1.47
C GLN A 311 10.46 -8.15 -2.81
N LEU A 312 9.41 -7.67 -3.46
CA LEU A 312 9.02 -8.09 -4.81
C LEU A 312 8.54 -6.90 -5.63
N SER A 313 9.06 -6.80 -6.86
CA SER A 313 8.63 -5.79 -7.82
C SER A 313 7.33 -6.20 -8.51
N GLY A 314 6.46 -5.23 -8.79
CA GLY A 314 5.26 -5.41 -9.58
C GLY A 314 4.95 -4.21 -10.47
N ARG A 315 3.94 -4.36 -11.33
CA ARG A 315 3.49 -3.32 -12.28
C ARG A 315 1.98 -3.39 -12.47
N TRP A 316 1.34 -2.24 -12.51
CA TRP A 316 0.01 -2.09 -13.10
C TRP A 316 0.18 -1.70 -14.57
N ILE A 317 -0.35 -2.55 -15.45
CA ILE A 317 -0.29 -2.40 -16.90
C ILE A 317 -1.73 -2.31 -17.40
N LYS A 318 -2.03 -1.29 -18.21
CA LYS A 318 -3.37 -1.04 -18.72
C LYS A 318 -3.90 -2.26 -19.48
N GLY A 319 -5.11 -2.70 -19.16
CA GLY A 319 -5.77 -3.84 -19.80
C GLY A 319 -5.25 -5.22 -19.39
N GLN A 320 -4.21 -5.31 -18.55
CA GLN A 320 -3.66 -6.59 -18.09
C GLN A 320 -3.73 -6.73 -16.57
N SER A 321 -3.17 -5.77 -15.84
CA SER A 321 -3.05 -5.81 -14.38
C SER A 321 -3.49 -4.53 -13.68
N ALA A 322 -3.82 -3.46 -14.41
CA ALA A 322 -4.35 -2.22 -13.82
C ALA A 322 -5.86 -2.33 -13.58
N GLY A 323 -6.25 -3.09 -12.56
CA GLY A 323 -7.66 -3.41 -12.27
C GLY A 323 -8.47 -2.31 -11.59
N GLY A 324 -7.80 -1.29 -11.04
CA GLY A 324 -8.43 -0.22 -10.26
C GLY A 324 -8.82 -0.66 -8.86
N SER A 325 -9.58 0.20 -8.17
CA SER A 325 -10.07 0.02 -6.80
C SER A 325 -11.11 -1.12 -6.70
N ARG A 326 -11.50 -1.55 -5.51
CA ARG A 326 -12.53 -2.59 -5.32
C ARG A 326 -13.92 -2.17 -5.80
N ASN A 327 -14.14 -0.88 -6.04
CA ASN A 327 -15.33 -0.38 -6.72
C ASN A 327 -15.35 -0.76 -8.21
N SER A 328 -14.19 -1.09 -8.78
CA SER A 328 -14.05 -1.42 -10.20
C SER A 328 -14.36 -2.89 -10.46
N SER A 329 -15.14 -3.17 -11.50
CA SER A 329 -15.41 -4.54 -11.95
C SER A 329 -14.13 -5.30 -12.31
N SER A 330 -13.09 -4.59 -12.77
CA SER A 330 -11.78 -5.13 -13.12
C SER A 330 -10.86 -5.40 -11.92
N TYR A 331 -11.28 -5.18 -10.66
CA TYR A 331 -10.40 -5.31 -9.49
C TYR A 331 -9.65 -6.65 -9.42
N SER A 332 -10.32 -7.73 -9.84
CA SER A 332 -9.78 -9.10 -9.80
C SER A 332 -8.56 -9.31 -10.70
N ILE A 333 -8.24 -8.41 -11.63
CA ILE A 333 -7.05 -8.52 -12.49
C ILE A 333 -5.79 -7.90 -11.86
N ASN A 334 -5.93 -7.15 -10.75
CA ASN A 334 -4.78 -6.56 -10.06
C ASN A 334 -3.73 -7.62 -9.67
N PRO A 335 -2.43 -7.29 -9.63
CA PRO A 335 -1.39 -8.21 -9.19
C PRO A 335 -1.71 -8.83 -7.83
N LYS A 336 -1.30 -10.08 -7.61
CA LYS A 336 -1.58 -10.84 -6.39
C LYS A 336 -0.30 -11.43 -5.84
N PHE A 337 -0.15 -11.36 -4.52
CA PHE A 337 1.03 -11.85 -3.83
C PHE A 337 0.60 -12.73 -2.67
N TRP A 338 1.29 -13.85 -2.50
CA TRP A 338 1.17 -14.72 -1.35
C TRP A 338 2.14 -14.28 -0.27
N ILE A 339 1.61 -14.15 0.93
CA ILE A 339 2.37 -14.12 2.17
C ILE A 339 2.03 -15.41 2.91
N ASN A 340 3.02 -16.23 3.19
CA ASN A 340 2.85 -17.43 4.01
C ASN A 340 3.61 -17.21 5.31
N VAL A 341 2.85 -17.10 6.39
CA VAL A 341 3.32 -16.81 7.75
C VAL A 341 3.53 -18.13 8.48
N SER A 342 4.75 -18.39 8.91
CA SER A 342 5.10 -19.64 9.61
C SER A 342 4.73 -19.60 11.09
N GLU A 343 4.91 -18.44 11.72
CA GLU A 343 4.73 -18.23 13.17
C GLU A 343 3.96 -16.93 13.41
N SER A 344 3.22 -16.84 14.52
CA SER A 344 2.52 -15.60 14.85
C SER A 344 3.53 -14.48 15.05
N GLY A 345 3.31 -13.36 14.38
CA GLY A 345 4.29 -12.28 14.35
C GLY A 345 3.72 -10.98 13.83
N GLU A 346 4.44 -9.91 14.17
CA GLU A 346 4.16 -8.59 13.63
C GLU A 346 4.66 -8.53 12.19
N ILE A 347 3.82 -7.99 11.32
CA ILE A 347 4.11 -7.81 9.90
C ILE A 347 3.75 -6.38 9.48
N ILE A 348 4.70 -5.75 8.79
CA ILE A 348 4.54 -4.46 8.13
C ILE A 348 4.75 -4.67 6.64
N VAL A 349 3.71 -4.41 5.86
CA VAL A 349 3.73 -4.47 4.40
C VAL A 349 3.70 -3.05 3.87
N SER A 350 4.64 -2.71 3.00
CA SER A 350 4.69 -1.42 2.32
C SER A 350 4.55 -1.60 0.81
N LEU A 351 3.86 -0.66 0.17
CA LEU A 351 3.72 -0.56 -1.28
C LEU A 351 4.33 0.75 -1.74
N LEU A 352 5.56 0.67 -2.25
CA LEU A 352 6.35 1.78 -2.75
C LEU A 352 6.16 1.90 -4.27
N GLN A 353 5.63 3.01 -4.75
CA GLN A 353 5.54 3.27 -6.20
C GLN A 353 6.73 4.07 -6.72
N GLN A 354 7.12 3.78 -7.95
CA GLN A 354 8.15 4.55 -8.64
C GLN A 354 7.54 5.82 -9.24
N ARG A 355 8.24 6.94 -9.05
CA ARG A 355 7.87 8.23 -9.64
C ARG A 355 7.80 8.11 -11.17
N LYS A 356 6.72 8.59 -11.77
CA LYS A 356 6.63 8.68 -13.25
C LYS A 356 7.72 9.63 -13.75
N ARG A 357 8.58 9.18 -14.67
CA ARG A 357 9.48 10.08 -15.41
C ARG A 357 8.63 11.06 -16.21
N ARG A 358 8.80 12.38 -15.98
CA ARG A 358 8.10 13.42 -16.73
C ARG A 358 8.55 13.33 -18.19
N ASN A 359 7.62 13.11 -19.12
CA ASN A 359 7.90 13.21 -20.56
C ASN A 359 7.79 14.70 -20.94
N THR A 360 8.92 15.34 -21.22
CA THR A 360 9.02 16.76 -21.56
C THR A 360 8.16 17.15 -22.78
N GLU A 361 7.93 16.23 -23.71
CA GLU A 361 7.16 16.47 -24.95
C GLU A 361 5.66 16.69 -24.73
N LYS A 362 5.05 16.14 -23.67
CA LYS A 362 3.59 16.25 -23.43
C LYS A 362 3.18 17.52 -22.68
N LEU A 363 4.14 18.27 -22.12
CA LEU A 363 3.86 19.43 -21.28
C LEU A 363 3.45 20.67 -22.08
N ALA A 364 3.86 20.77 -23.35
CA ALA A 364 3.52 21.89 -24.23
C ALA A 364 2.01 22.01 -24.54
N GLN A 365 1.20 21.03 -24.12
CA GLN A 365 -0.22 20.91 -24.49
C GLN A 365 -1.19 20.90 -23.29
N MET A 366 -0.73 21.08 -22.04
CA MET A 366 -1.60 20.92 -20.85
C MET A 366 -1.68 22.18 -19.98
N HIS A 367 -2.90 22.49 -19.51
CA HIS A 367 -3.22 23.65 -18.67
C HIS A 367 -2.69 23.53 -17.23
N LEU A 368 -2.31 24.66 -16.65
CA LEU A 368 -1.57 24.84 -15.38
C LEU A 368 -2.25 24.36 -14.08
N ASN A 369 -3.50 23.87 -14.10
CA ASN A 369 -4.29 23.67 -12.87
C ASN A 369 -4.27 22.23 -12.29
N ASP A 370 -3.64 21.26 -12.95
CA ASP A 370 -3.74 19.82 -12.58
C ASP A 370 -2.47 19.25 -11.92
N THR A 371 -1.62 20.09 -11.33
CA THR A 371 -0.19 19.76 -11.05
C THR A 371 0.12 19.12 -9.71
N LYS A 372 -0.81 19.12 -8.73
CA LYS A 372 -0.49 18.72 -7.33
C LYS A 372 -0.27 17.22 -7.12
N HIS A 373 -0.78 16.34 -7.99
CA HIS A 373 -0.70 14.86 -7.80
C HIS A 373 -0.19 14.10 -9.03
N GLN A 374 0.53 14.76 -9.95
CA GLN A 374 0.90 14.16 -11.24
C GLN A 374 2.00 13.08 -11.18
N HIS A 375 2.64 12.89 -10.04
CA HIS A 375 3.83 12.03 -9.94
C HIS A 375 3.53 10.58 -9.57
N TYR A 376 2.42 10.38 -8.87
CA TYR A 376 2.04 9.11 -8.27
C TYR A 376 0.60 8.76 -8.61
N GLN A 377 0.28 7.48 -8.59
CA GLN A 377 -1.10 7.02 -8.63
C GLN A 377 -1.63 6.96 -7.20
N ALA A 378 -2.94 7.14 -7.03
CA ALA A 378 -3.55 6.86 -5.75
C ALA A 378 -3.54 5.35 -5.53
N THR A 379 -2.86 4.86 -4.50
CA THR A 379 -2.63 3.42 -4.28
C THR A 379 -3.13 2.95 -2.92
N ALA A 380 -3.47 1.66 -2.85
CA ALA A 380 -3.90 0.98 -1.62
C ALA A 380 -3.46 -0.50 -1.64
N LEU A 381 -3.42 -1.11 -0.44
CA LEU A 381 -3.20 -2.53 -0.22
C LEU A 381 -4.38 -3.15 0.49
N HIS A 382 -4.77 -4.36 0.07
CA HIS A 382 -5.76 -5.18 0.77
C HIS A 382 -5.23 -6.60 0.96
N MET A 383 -5.56 -7.19 2.10
CA MET A 383 -5.08 -8.50 2.52
C MET A 383 -6.26 -9.38 2.97
N TRP A 384 -6.28 -10.63 2.51
CA TRP A 384 -7.24 -11.65 2.93
C TRP A 384 -6.52 -12.86 3.50
N LYS A 385 -7.04 -13.42 4.59
CA LYS A 385 -6.63 -14.75 5.08
C LYS A 385 -7.27 -15.83 4.19
N VAL A 386 -6.47 -16.81 3.80
CA VAL A 386 -6.91 -17.92 2.95
C VAL A 386 -6.72 -19.24 3.69
N GLU A 387 -7.79 -20.02 3.77
CA GLU A 387 -7.81 -21.30 4.51
C GLU A 387 -7.13 -22.44 3.75
N LYS A 388 -7.17 -22.43 2.41
CA LYS A 388 -6.65 -23.51 1.55
C LYS A 388 -5.89 -22.93 0.35
N LYS A 389 -4.81 -23.62 -0.10
CA LYS A 389 -4.03 -23.21 -1.30
C LYS A 389 -4.87 -23.07 -2.56
N HIS A 390 -5.93 -23.88 -2.71
CA HIS A 390 -6.92 -23.75 -3.77
C HIS A 390 -8.18 -23.09 -3.21
N PHE A 391 -8.52 -21.91 -3.75
CA PHE A 391 -9.70 -21.15 -3.37
C PHE A 391 -10.33 -20.50 -4.60
N ASN A 392 -11.62 -20.17 -4.51
CA ASN A 392 -12.28 -19.39 -5.53
C ASN A 392 -12.04 -17.89 -5.26
N LEU A 393 -11.31 -17.23 -6.17
CA LEU A 393 -10.94 -15.82 -6.02
C LEU A 393 -12.16 -14.92 -5.86
N SER A 394 -13.18 -15.08 -6.71
CA SER A 394 -14.39 -14.25 -6.64
C SER A 394 -15.11 -14.41 -5.29
N ARG A 395 -15.17 -15.63 -4.73
CA ARG A 395 -15.73 -15.86 -3.40
C ARG A 395 -14.89 -15.21 -2.29
N LEU A 396 -13.56 -15.20 -2.42
CA LEU A 396 -12.69 -14.56 -1.43
C LEU A 396 -12.84 -13.03 -1.47
N LEU A 397 -12.87 -12.43 -2.65
CA LEU A 397 -12.96 -10.97 -2.83
C LEU A 397 -14.32 -10.39 -2.38
N ASN A 398 -15.35 -11.23 -2.31
CA ASN A 398 -16.65 -10.88 -1.75
C ASN A 398 -16.67 -10.87 -0.21
N LYS A 399 -15.63 -11.38 0.45
CA LYS A 399 -15.44 -11.24 1.89
C LYS A 399 -14.67 -9.95 2.18
N PRO A 400 -14.90 -9.29 3.32
CA PRO A 400 -14.07 -8.17 3.72
C PRO A 400 -12.61 -8.64 3.93
N PRO A 401 -11.63 -7.78 3.62
CA PRO A 401 -10.23 -8.08 3.82
C PRO A 401 -9.96 -8.16 5.33
N CYS A 402 -9.03 -9.03 5.74
CA CYS A 402 -8.59 -9.05 7.14
C CYS A 402 -7.73 -7.84 7.49
N ALA A 403 -7.17 -7.16 6.48
CA ALA A 403 -6.49 -5.89 6.66
C ALA A 403 -6.46 -5.08 5.35
N SER A 404 -6.61 -3.77 5.44
CA SER A 404 -6.41 -2.84 4.33
C SER A 404 -5.67 -1.61 4.78
N THR A 405 -5.00 -0.93 3.85
CA THR A 405 -4.61 0.47 4.03
C THR A 405 -5.85 1.32 4.27
N HIS A 406 -5.69 2.47 4.90
CA HIS A 406 -6.80 3.33 5.29
C HIS A 406 -7.62 3.83 4.10
N CYS A 407 -6.95 4.33 3.06
CA CYS A 407 -7.57 4.86 1.86
C CYS A 407 -6.62 4.72 0.66
N HIS A 408 -7.12 4.96 -0.55
CA HIS A 408 -6.25 5.26 -1.68
C HIS A 408 -5.69 6.66 -1.51
N THR A 409 -4.36 6.77 -1.49
CA THR A 409 -3.64 8.04 -1.32
C THR A 409 -2.55 8.17 -2.39
N TYR A 410 -2.21 9.41 -2.76
CA TYR A 410 -1.14 9.74 -3.70
C TYR A 410 0.26 9.73 -3.05
N GLU A 411 0.38 9.23 -1.83
CA GLU A 411 1.68 9.00 -1.17
C GLU A 411 2.55 8.07 -2.03
N ARG A 412 3.87 8.36 -2.08
CA ARG A 412 4.85 7.50 -2.77
C ARG A 412 4.88 6.09 -2.17
N GLU A 413 4.59 5.96 -0.88
CA GLU A 413 4.56 4.69 -0.18
C GLU A 413 3.38 4.64 0.79
N VAL A 414 2.64 3.53 0.74
CA VAL A 414 1.58 3.23 1.72
C VAL A 414 1.96 2.03 2.56
N VAL A 415 1.64 2.09 3.85
CA VAL A 415 2.02 1.07 4.85
C VAL A 415 0.78 0.40 5.44
N LEU A 416 0.87 -0.92 5.61
CA LEU A 416 -0.11 -1.79 6.23
C LEU A 416 0.56 -2.55 7.38
N HIS A 417 0.12 -2.31 8.62
CA HIS A 417 0.63 -2.98 9.82
C HIS A 417 -0.43 -3.91 10.45
N ARG A 418 -0.04 -5.16 10.71
CA ARG A 418 -0.87 -6.19 11.36
C ARG A 418 -0.04 -7.20 12.15
N GLN A 419 -0.61 -7.67 13.26
CA GLN A 419 -0.25 -8.96 13.84
C GLN A 419 -0.96 -10.06 13.05
N LEU A 420 -0.23 -11.03 12.50
CA LEU A 420 -0.82 -12.16 11.79
C LEU A 420 -0.49 -13.47 12.49
N GLU A 421 -1.48 -14.37 12.47
CA GLU A 421 -1.33 -15.76 12.90
C GLU A 421 -0.76 -16.61 11.75
N PRO A 422 -0.21 -17.81 12.04
CA PRO A 422 0.25 -18.73 11.01
C PRO A 422 -0.83 -19.01 9.96
N GLY A 423 -0.42 -19.02 8.69
CA GLY A 423 -1.32 -19.32 7.57
C GLY A 423 -0.98 -18.57 6.28
N TYR A 424 -1.88 -18.71 5.30
CA TYR A 424 -1.74 -18.12 3.97
C TYR A 424 -2.55 -16.83 3.87
N TYR A 425 -1.94 -15.80 3.30
CA TYR A 425 -2.53 -14.49 3.12
C TYR A 425 -2.37 -14.04 1.67
N LEU A 426 -3.46 -13.61 1.05
CA LEU A 426 -3.47 -13.03 -0.28
C LEU A 426 -3.40 -11.51 -0.16
N LEU A 427 -2.36 -10.91 -0.70
CA LEU A 427 -2.15 -9.47 -0.77
C LEU A 427 -2.42 -8.96 -2.20
N ILE A 428 -3.22 -7.91 -2.31
CA ILE A 428 -3.58 -7.28 -3.59
C ILE A 428 -3.28 -5.77 -3.52
N PRO A 429 -2.21 -5.29 -4.17
CA PRO A 429 -2.00 -3.87 -4.42
C PRO A 429 -2.91 -3.38 -5.56
N SER A 430 -3.49 -2.19 -5.39
CA SER A 430 -4.36 -1.57 -6.40
C SER A 430 -4.10 -0.08 -6.54
N THR A 431 -4.34 0.44 -7.74
CA THR A 431 -4.57 1.87 -7.99
C THR A 431 -6.04 2.19 -7.76
N TYR A 432 -6.37 3.45 -7.50
CA TYR A 432 -7.77 3.88 -7.39
C TYR A 432 -8.48 3.78 -8.74
N GLN A 433 -7.91 4.41 -9.77
CA GLN A 433 -8.48 4.37 -11.12
C GLN A 433 -8.12 3.06 -11.85
N SER A 434 -9.09 2.47 -12.52
CA SER A 434 -8.86 1.35 -13.44
C SER A 434 -8.06 1.80 -14.66
N GLY A 435 -7.15 0.95 -15.14
CA GLY A 435 -6.24 1.28 -16.25
C GLY A 435 -5.08 2.20 -15.89
N ALA A 436 -4.96 2.65 -14.63
CA ALA A 436 -3.84 3.45 -14.16
C ALA A 436 -2.54 2.64 -14.11
N GLU A 437 -1.51 3.15 -14.76
CA GLU A 437 -0.22 2.48 -14.87
C GLU A 437 0.82 3.05 -13.92
N ALA A 438 1.53 2.16 -13.22
CA ALA A 438 2.70 2.49 -12.42
C ALA A 438 3.54 1.22 -12.14
N ARG A 439 4.82 1.43 -11.83
CA ARG A 439 5.72 0.39 -11.30
C ARG A 439 5.76 0.52 -9.78
N PHE A 440 5.81 -0.60 -9.08
CA PHE A 440 5.84 -0.61 -7.63
C PHE A 440 6.76 -1.71 -7.07
N LEU A 441 7.09 -1.58 -5.81
CA LEU A 441 7.82 -2.53 -4.99
C LEU A 441 6.99 -2.82 -3.74
N ILE A 442 6.69 -4.10 -3.51
CA ILE A 442 6.13 -4.56 -2.23
C ILE A 442 7.31 -4.91 -1.33
N ARG A 443 7.33 -4.38 -0.12
CA ARG A 443 8.32 -4.74 0.91
C ARG A 443 7.60 -5.22 2.14
N VAL A 444 8.00 -6.37 2.67
CA VAL A 444 7.43 -7.00 3.85
C VAL A 444 8.51 -7.09 4.91
N PHE A 445 8.24 -6.54 6.08
CA PHE A 445 9.11 -6.59 7.25
C PHE A 445 8.38 -7.32 8.37
N SER A 446 9.05 -8.25 9.05
CA SER A 446 8.40 -9.05 10.08
C SER A 446 9.32 -9.42 11.24
N SER A 447 8.72 -9.54 12.42
CA SER A 447 9.35 -10.14 13.60
C SER A 447 9.46 -11.67 13.51
N ALA A 448 8.74 -12.31 12.58
CA ALA A 448 8.66 -13.76 12.44
C ALA A 448 8.99 -14.20 11.00
N SER A 449 9.40 -15.46 10.85
CA SER A 449 9.71 -16.04 9.54
C SER A 449 8.46 -16.13 8.66
N LEU A 450 8.59 -15.64 7.42
CA LEU A 450 7.55 -15.71 6.41
C LEU A 450 8.14 -15.90 5.02
N SER A 451 7.29 -16.17 4.04
CA SER A 451 7.69 -16.15 2.63
C SER A 451 6.74 -15.28 1.82
N LEU A 452 7.31 -14.56 0.86
CA LEU A 452 6.62 -13.67 -0.07
C LEU A 452 6.82 -14.19 -1.49
N SER A 453 5.72 -14.40 -2.24
CA SER A 453 5.80 -14.84 -3.64
C SER A 453 4.70 -14.21 -4.49
N ALA A 454 4.99 -13.93 -5.77
CA ALA A 454 3.98 -13.44 -6.70
C ALA A 454 3.11 -14.61 -7.21
N LEU A 455 1.79 -14.40 -7.28
CA LEU A 455 0.89 -15.33 -7.94
C LEU A 455 1.05 -15.16 -9.46
N LYS A 456 1.46 -16.22 -10.16
CA LYS A 456 1.45 -16.22 -11.63
C LYS A 456 0.01 -15.99 -12.08
N SER A 457 -0.24 -14.87 -12.75
CA SER A 457 -1.58 -14.59 -13.28
C SER A 457 -1.98 -15.72 -14.22
N PRO A 458 -3.17 -16.33 -14.07
CA PRO A 458 -3.76 -17.11 -15.15
C PRO A 458 -3.83 -16.23 -16.40
N ALA A 459 -3.77 -16.85 -17.59
CA ALA A 459 -4.12 -16.19 -18.85
C ALA A 459 -5.42 -15.38 -18.69
N PRO A 460 -5.61 -14.25 -19.40
CA PRO A 460 -6.76 -13.38 -19.22
C PRO A 460 -8.04 -14.21 -19.27
N SER A 461 -8.64 -14.44 -18.11
CA SER A 461 -9.92 -15.10 -18.04
C SER A 461 -10.91 -14.18 -18.75
N LEU A 462 -11.67 -14.79 -19.66
CA LEU A 462 -12.83 -14.23 -20.35
C LEU A 462 -13.62 -13.27 -19.45
N PRO A 463 -14.28 -12.25 -20.04
CA PRO A 463 -14.99 -11.21 -19.30
C PRO A 463 -15.74 -11.79 -18.12
N LEU A 464 -15.59 -11.15 -16.95
CA LEU A 464 -16.40 -11.42 -15.77
C LEU A 464 -17.86 -11.52 -16.21
N ILE A 465 -18.36 -12.74 -16.31
CA ILE A 465 -19.76 -12.98 -16.56
C ILE A 465 -20.47 -12.35 -15.36
N LYS A 466 -21.44 -11.47 -15.64
CA LYS A 466 -22.38 -10.94 -14.65
C LYS A 466 -23.31 -12.06 -14.12
N ASP A 467 -22.78 -13.21 -13.74
CA ASP A 467 -23.54 -14.27 -13.09
C ASP A 467 -23.36 -14.16 -11.57
N SER A 468 -23.59 -12.96 -11.04
CA SER A 468 -23.67 -12.71 -9.60
C SER A 468 -24.87 -13.40 -8.94
N GLU A 469 -25.70 -14.09 -9.72
CA GLU A 469 -26.88 -14.82 -9.23
C GLU A 469 -26.78 -16.33 -9.35
N TRP A 470 -25.85 -16.93 -10.11
CA TRP A 470 -25.88 -18.37 -10.39
C TRP A 470 -24.58 -19.08 -10.01
N GLU A 471 -24.71 -20.24 -9.34
CA GLU A 471 -23.60 -21.15 -9.03
C GLU A 471 -23.74 -22.42 -9.86
N THR A 472 -22.74 -22.68 -10.72
CA THR A 472 -22.70 -23.84 -11.62
C THR A 472 -21.75 -24.92 -11.12
N SER A 473 -22.25 -26.14 -11.03
CA SER A 473 -21.49 -27.38 -10.78
C SER A 473 -21.46 -28.23 -12.06
N TYR A 474 -20.34 -28.91 -12.32
CA TYR A 474 -20.18 -29.79 -13.48
C TYR A 474 -19.96 -31.22 -13.03
N PHE A 475 -20.68 -32.14 -13.66
CA PHE A 475 -20.56 -33.58 -13.44
C PHE A 475 -20.22 -34.27 -14.76
N HIS A 476 -19.32 -35.26 -14.70
CA HIS A 476 -18.97 -36.08 -15.84
C HIS A 476 -19.54 -37.47 -15.60
N GLY A 477 -20.16 -38.06 -16.61
CA GLY A 477 -20.78 -39.37 -16.52
C GLY A 477 -20.73 -40.11 -17.85
N SER A 478 -21.08 -41.39 -17.79
CA SER A 478 -21.13 -42.26 -18.98
C SER A 478 -22.33 -43.19 -18.88
N TRP A 479 -23.06 -43.35 -19.98
CA TRP A 479 -23.99 -44.45 -20.17
C TRP A 479 -23.20 -45.67 -20.66
N VAL A 480 -23.32 -46.80 -19.95
CA VAL A 480 -22.60 -48.04 -20.24
C VAL A 480 -23.59 -49.19 -20.33
N THR A 481 -23.56 -49.91 -21.45
CA THR A 481 -24.39 -51.10 -21.72
C THR A 481 -24.39 -52.08 -20.55
N GLY A 482 -25.58 -52.54 -20.15
CA GLY A 482 -25.76 -53.48 -19.03
C GLY A 482 -25.37 -52.95 -17.64
N LYS A 483 -25.01 -51.66 -17.50
CA LYS A 483 -24.66 -51.06 -16.20
C LYS A 483 -25.45 -49.77 -15.92
N THR A 484 -25.25 -48.76 -16.75
CA THR A 484 -25.80 -47.40 -16.55
C THR A 484 -26.57 -46.88 -17.76
N ALA A 485 -26.65 -47.61 -18.87
CA ALA A 485 -27.45 -47.26 -20.03
C ALA A 485 -28.90 -47.76 -19.88
N GLY A 486 -29.64 -47.17 -18.94
CA GLY A 486 -30.96 -47.66 -18.55
C GLY A 486 -32.12 -47.28 -19.48
N GLY A 487 -31.90 -46.34 -20.40
CA GLY A 487 -32.92 -45.85 -21.33
C GLY A 487 -33.93 -44.89 -20.69
N SER A 488 -34.89 -44.42 -21.49
CA SER A 488 -35.92 -43.47 -21.04
C SER A 488 -36.88 -44.08 -20.01
N ARG A 489 -37.76 -43.26 -19.42
CA ARG A 489 -38.71 -43.68 -18.38
C ARG A 489 -39.68 -44.79 -18.81
N ASN A 490 -39.80 -45.05 -20.11
CA ASN A 490 -40.62 -46.14 -20.66
C ASN A 490 -40.01 -47.54 -20.43
N PHE A 491 -38.74 -47.61 -20.01
CA PHE A 491 -38.02 -48.86 -19.82
C PHE A 491 -37.85 -49.20 -18.32
N LEU A 492 -37.96 -50.48 -17.96
CA LEU A 492 -37.79 -50.95 -16.58
C LEU A 492 -36.40 -50.65 -16.00
N SER A 493 -35.40 -50.54 -16.88
CA SER A 493 -34.02 -50.21 -16.55
C SER A 493 -33.77 -48.71 -16.29
N HIS A 494 -34.78 -47.83 -16.39
CA HIS A 494 -34.60 -46.38 -16.29
C HIS A 494 -33.85 -45.92 -15.03
N LEU A 495 -34.11 -46.53 -13.87
CA LEU A 495 -33.47 -46.16 -12.60
C LEU A 495 -32.00 -46.61 -12.51
N GLN A 496 -31.49 -47.37 -13.48
CA GLN A 496 -30.07 -47.72 -13.59
C GLN A 496 -29.23 -46.60 -14.20
N ASN A 497 -29.87 -45.59 -14.79
CA ASN A 497 -29.19 -44.45 -15.37
C ASN A 497 -28.40 -43.63 -14.32
N PRO A 498 -27.35 -42.90 -14.73
CA PRO A 498 -26.57 -42.06 -13.81
C PRO A 498 -27.44 -41.03 -13.08
N CYS A 499 -27.28 -40.98 -11.76
CA CYS A 499 -28.04 -40.16 -10.84
C CYS A 499 -27.14 -39.09 -10.19
N PHE A 500 -27.58 -37.83 -10.22
CA PHE A 500 -26.83 -36.69 -9.67
C PHE A 500 -27.66 -35.95 -8.61
N PRO A 501 -27.42 -36.21 -7.31
CA PRO A 501 -28.13 -35.55 -6.23
C PRO A 501 -27.71 -34.08 -6.06
N PHE A 502 -28.65 -33.20 -5.73
CA PHE A 502 -28.43 -31.80 -5.43
C PHE A 502 -29.48 -31.24 -4.46
N THR A 503 -29.18 -30.10 -3.83
CA THR A 503 -30.08 -29.43 -2.90
C THR A 503 -30.40 -28.01 -3.36
N VAL A 504 -31.63 -27.58 -3.07
CA VAL A 504 -32.15 -26.21 -3.23
C VAL A 504 -32.54 -25.70 -1.85
N THR A 505 -32.05 -24.52 -1.48
CA THR A 505 -32.32 -23.87 -0.18
C THR A 505 -33.42 -22.81 -0.31
N GLU A 506 -34.17 -22.57 0.77
CA GLU A 506 -35.24 -21.57 0.80
C GLU A 506 -34.65 -20.16 1.03
N ASP A 507 -34.87 -19.23 0.10
CA ASP A 507 -34.48 -17.82 0.24
C ASP A 507 -35.74 -16.95 0.37
N ALA A 508 -35.91 -16.29 1.52
CA ALA A 508 -37.16 -15.65 1.95
C ALA A 508 -37.67 -14.47 1.08
N GLU A 509 -36.88 -13.96 0.12
CA GLU A 509 -37.19 -12.72 -0.62
C GLU A 509 -37.30 -12.90 -2.15
N VAL A 510 -37.06 -14.09 -2.71
CA VAL A 510 -37.15 -14.33 -4.17
C VAL A 510 -38.40 -15.17 -4.47
N LYS A 511 -39.53 -14.50 -4.74
CA LYS A 511 -40.83 -15.17 -4.99
C LYS A 511 -41.14 -15.45 -6.47
N SER A 512 -40.27 -15.09 -7.43
CA SER A 512 -40.57 -15.28 -8.86
C SER A 512 -39.32 -15.47 -9.74
N GLY A 513 -39.36 -16.49 -10.60
CA GLY A 513 -38.35 -16.83 -11.60
C GLY A 513 -37.75 -18.24 -11.46
N ASP A 514 -37.02 -18.68 -12.51
CA ASP A 514 -36.25 -19.93 -12.48
C ASP A 514 -35.13 -19.83 -11.44
N ASN A 515 -34.92 -20.90 -10.67
CA ASN A 515 -33.85 -20.99 -9.67
C ASN A 515 -32.89 -22.17 -9.89
N VAL A 516 -33.17 -23.01 -10.89
CA VAL A 516 -32.31 -24.12 -11.31
C VAL A 516 -32.23 -24.15 -12.84
N ARG A 517 -31.02 -24.32 -13.39
CA ARG A 517 -30.77 -24.62 -14.80
C ARG A 517 -29.92 -25.87 -14.91
N ILE A 518 -30.30 -26.78 -15.79
CA ILE A 518 -29.61 -28.02 -16.05
C ILE A 518 -29.32 -28.10 -17.54
N ASN A 519 -28.08 -28.40 -17.91
CA ASN A 519 -27.70 -28.71 -19.28
C ASN A 519 -26.99 -30.07 -19.29
N LEU A 520 -27.42 -30.95 -20.18
CA LEU A 520 -26.82 -32.26 -20.43
C LEU A 520 -26.22 -32.23 -21.83
N HIS A 521 -24.93 -32.49 -21.93
CA HIS A 521 -24.16 -32.49 -23.17
C HIS A 521 -23.53 -33.86 -23.41
N GLN A 522 -23.87 -34.53 -24.51
CA GLN A 522 -23.20 -35.79 -24.88
C GLN A 522 -21.91 -35.51 -25.66
N ASN A 523 -20.86 -36.30 -25.38
CA ASN A 523 -19.54 -36.15 -26.00
C ASN A 523 -19.42 -37.13 -27.17
N ARG A 524 -20.19 -36.90 -28.24
CA ARG A 524 -20.18 -37.68 -29.49
C ARG A 524 -20.03 -36.79 -30.72
N ALA A 525 -19.68 -37.38 -31.85
CA ALA A 525 -19.70 -36.71 -33.15
C ALA A 525 -21.15 -36.52 -33.64
N ASP A 526 -21.41 -35.45 -34.40
CA ASP A 526 -22.75 -35.08 -34.89
C ASP A 526 -23.45 -36.19 -35.69
N SER A 527 -22.69 -37.09 -36.33
CA SER A 527 -23.21 -38.22 -37.11
C SER A 527 -23.65 -39.42 -36.28
N GLU A 528 -23.38 -39.45 -34.97
CA GLU A 528 -23.61 -40.60 -34.10
C GLU A 528 -24.35 -40.25 -32.81
N LEU A 529 -25.11 -39.15 -32.81
CA LEU A 529 -25.81 -38.69 -31.62
C LEU A 529 -26.86 -39.71 -31.16
N HIS A 530 -27.00 -39.85 -29.85
CA HIS A 530 -28.18 -40.50 -29.26
C HIS A 530 -29.27 -39.46 -28.98
N ALA A 531 -30.52 -39.92 -28.94
CA ALA A 531 -31.59 -39.12 -28.39
C ALA A 531 -31.42 -39.03 -26.87
N ILE A 532 -31.10 -37.85 -26.33
CA ILE A 532 -30.81 -37.64 -24.90
C ILE A 532 -31.87 -36.78 -24.21
N GLY A 533 -32.06 -37.02 -22.92
CA GLY A 533 -33.03 -36.34 -22.06
C GLY A 533 -32.76 -36.62 -20.59
N PHE A 534 -33.40 -35.87 -19.69
CA PHE A 534 -33.25 -36.09 -18.25
C PHE A 534 -34.51 -35.77 -17.46
N HIS A 535 -34.58 -36.36 -16.27
CA HIS A 535 -35.68 -36.20 -15.33
C HIS A 535 -35.16 -35.79 -13.95
N VAL A 536 -35.89 -34.92 -13.26
CA VAL A 536 -35.56 -34.41 -11.92
C VAL A 536 -36.59 -34.92 -10.93
N TYR A 537 -36.15 -35.59 -9.88
CA TYR A 537 -36.98 -36.17 -8.83
C TYR A 537 -36.72 -35.50 -7.49
N LYS A 538 -37.74 -35.33 -6.65
CA LYS A 538 -37.56 -34.92 -5.24
C LYS A 538 -37.25 -36.14 -4.38
N THR A 539 -36.25 -36.03 -3.52
CA THR A 539 -35.87 -37.08 -2.58
C THR A 539 -36.20 -36.65 -1.15
N LEU A 540 -36.78 -37.54 -0.36
CA LEU A 540 -37.05 -37.30 1.07
C LEU A 540 -35.75 -37.48 1.87
N GLN A 541 -35.48 -36.57 2.82
CA GLN A 541 -34.19 -36.47 3.53
C GLN A 541 -33.87 -37.64 4.47
N ASP A 542 -34.83 -38.52 4.80
CA ASP A 542 -34.68 -39.48 5.92
C ASP A 542 -34.66 -40.98 5.55
N THR A 543 -34.56 -41.34 4.27
CA THR A 543 -34.31 -42.76 3.91
C THR A 543 -33.30 -42.89 2.77
N CYS A 544 -32.44 -43.91 2.88
CA CYS A 544 -31.46 -44.27 1.88
C CYS A 544 -32.13 -44.58 0.53
N GLY A 545 -32.20 -43.56 -0.34
CA GLY A 545 -31.94 -43.66 -1.78
C GLY A 545 -32.72 -44.68 -2.61
N GLN A 546 -34.01 -44.92 -2.38
CA GLN A 546 -34.84 -45.67 -3.35
C GLN A 546 -35.93 -44.77 -3.93
N LEU A 547 -35.69 -44.25 -5.13
CA LEU A 547 -36.73 -43.66 -5.97
C LEU A 547 -37.71 -44.78 -6.36
N SER A 548 -38.99 -44.61 -6.03
CA SER A 548 -40.04 -45.54 -6.47
C SER A 548 -40.26 -45.40 -7.97
N ARG A 549 -40.51 -46.51 -8.66
CA ARG A 549 -40.81 -46.52 -10.10
C ARG A 549 -42.02 -45.65 -10.45
N ASP A 550 -42.97 -45.56 -9.53
CA ASP A 550 -44.24 -44.85 -9.72
C ASP A 550 -44.14 -43.36 -9.32
N GLN A 551 -42.96 -42.89 -8.93
CA GLN A 551 -42.75 -41.47 -8.62
C GLN A 551 -42.68 -40.66 -9.93
N ASP A 552 -43.52 -39.63 -10.03
CA ASP A 552 -43.44 -38.69 -11.15
C ASP A 552 -42.30 -37.68 -10.97
N PRO A 553 -41.56 -37.36 -12.05
CA PRO A 553 -40.54 -36.34 -12.02
C PRO A 553 -41.17 -34.96 -11.84
N ILE A 554 -40.52 -34.11 -11.04
CA ILE A 554 -40.94 -32.71 -10.81
C ILE A 554 -40.60 -31.83 -12.01
N ALA A 555 -39.56 -32.19 -12.75
CA ALA A 555 -39.11 -31.48 -13.94
C ALA A 555 -38.52 -32.49 -14.92
N SER A 556 -38.73 -32.29 -16.21
CA SER A 556 -38.23 -33.19 -17.26
C SER A 556 -37.80 -32.39 -18.48
N CYS A 557 -36.67 -32.76 -19.08
CA CYS A 557 -36.25 -32.28 -20.39
C CYS A 557 -36.56 -33.38 -21.41
N VAL A 558 -37.78 -33.32 -21.94
CA VAL A 558 -38.34 -34.27 -22.91
C VAL A 558 -39.10 -33.51 -24.00
N PRO A 559 -39.27 -34.07 -25.22
CA PRO A 559 -38.84 -35.41 -25.66
C PRO A 559 -37.31 -35.56 -25.72
N HIS A 560 -36.82 -36.80 -25.68
CA HIS A 560 -35.41 -37.09 -25.95
C HIS A 560 -35.08 -36.69 -27.39
N CYS A 561 -34.00 -35.92 -27.58
CA CYS A 561 -33.67 -35.33 -28.87
C CYS A 561 -32.27 -35.74 -29.33
N TYR A 562 -32.12 -35.97 -30.64
CA TYR A 562 -30.82 -36.20 -31.29
C TYR A 562 -30.05 -34.88 -31.40
N THR A 563 -29.54 -34.39 -30.28
CA THR A 563 -28.82 -33.12 -30.19
C THR A 563 -27.58 -33.27 -29.33
N GLN A 564 -26.57 -32.42 -29.59
CA GLN A 564 -25.34 -32.40 -28.79
C GLN A 564 -25.63 -32.09 -27.32
N ASN A 565 -26.61 -31.22 -27.06
CA ASN A 565 -27.03 -30.85 -25.72
C ASN A 565 -28.55 -30.65 -25.62
N VAL A 566 -29.05 -30.82 -24.40
CA VAL A 566 -30.43 -30.51 -23.99
C VAL A 566 -30.40 -29.74 -22.68
N SER A 567 -31.30 -28.78 -22.50
CA SER A 567 -31.33 -27.92 -21.32
C SER A 567 -32.73 -27.69 -20.77
N LEU A 568 -32.82 -27.53 -19.45
CA LEU A 568 -34.04 -27.18 -18.74
C LEU A 568 -33.73 -26.08 -17.72
N SER A 569 -34.53 -25.01 -17.75
CA SER A 569 -34.60 -24.03 -16.67
C SER A 569 -35.92 -24.23 -15.93
N CYS A 570 -35.89 -24.30 -14.60
CA CYS A 570 -37.09 -24.47 -13.80
C CYS A 570 -36.98 -23.81 -12.42
N SER A 571 -38.13 -23.69 -11.76
CA SER A 571 -38.25 -23.25 -10.37
C SER A 571 -38.59 -24.44 -9.48
N LEU A 572 -37.68 -24.79 -8.57
CA LEU A 572 -37.83 -25.88 -7.61
C LEU A 572 -37.96 -25.32 -6.19
N PRO A 573 -38.93 -25.77 -5.36
CA PRO A 573 -38.99 -25.36 -3.96
C PRO A 573 -37.78 -25.88 -3.17
N ALA A 574 -37.57 -25.38 -1.96
CA ALA A 574 -36.51 -25.89 -1.10
C ALA A 574 -36.66 -27.40 -0.85
N GLY A 575 -35.54 -28.12 -0.91
CA GLY A 575 -35.52 -29.58 -0.79
C GLY A 575 -34.29 -30.23 -1.42
N THR A 576 -34.26 -31.56 -1.34
CA THR A 576 -33.24 -32.40 -1.97
C THR A 576 -33.82 -33.05 -3.23
N TYR A 577 -33.03 -33.10 -4.28
CA TYR A 577 -33.43 -33.54 -5.61
C TYR A 577 -32.34 -34.42 -6.22
N THR A 578 -32.71 -35.22 -7.23
CA THR A 578 -31.77 -36.01 -8.03
C THR A 578 -32.11 -35.89 -9.51
N ILE A 579 -31.09 -35.68 -10.33
CA ILE A 579 -31.20 -35.68 -11.80
C ILE A 579 -30.85 -37.08 -12.30
N ILE A 580 -31.71 -37.67 -13.12
CA ILE A 580 -31.43 -38.90 -13.86
C ILE A 580 -31.27 -38.55 -15.33
N SER A 581 -30.04 -38.66 -15.84
CA SER A 581 -29.72 -38.43 -17.26
C SER A 581 -29.86 -39.73 -18.04
N SER A 582 -30.51 -39.71 -19.20
CA SER A 582 -30.82 -40.94 -19.96
C SER A 582 -30.73 -40.74 -21.48
N THR A 583 -30.37 -41.80 -22.18
CA THR A 583 -30.66 -41.97 -23.61
C THR A 583 -32.11 -42.44 -23.79
N TYR A 584 -32.67 -42.29 -24.99
CA TYR A 584 -34.03 -42.76 -25.27
C TYR A 584 -34.14 -44.28 -25.16
N GLU A 585 -33.29 -45.01 -25.88
CA GLU A 585 -33.19 -46.46 -25.83
C GLU A 585 -32.19 -46.92 -24.74
N PRO A 586 -32.42 -48.08 -24.10
CA PRO A 586 -31.43 -48.69 -23.23
C PRO A 586 -30.19 -49.14 -24.02
N ASP A 587 -29.12 -49.47 -23.30
CA ASP A 587 -27.87 -50.01 -23.84
C ASP A 587 -27.09 -49.13 -24.84
N CYS A 588 -27.50 -47.87 -25.00
CA CYS A 588 -26.75 -46.85 -25.72
C CYS A 588 -25.56 -46.34 -24.89
N CYS A 589 -24.34 -46.51 -25.40
CA CYS A 589 -23.12 -46.05 -24.72
C CYS A 589 -22.68 -44.66 -25.19
N ALA A 590 -22.47 -43.73 -24.25
CA ALA A 590 -21.77 -42.47 -24.51
C ALA A 590 -21.29 -41.80 -23.23
N ASP A 591 -20.22 -41.01 -23.35
CA ASP A 591 -19.81 -40.08 -22.31
C ASP A 591 -20.62 -38.78 -22.41
N PHE A 592 -20.85 -38.13 -21.27
CA PHE A 592 -21.56 -36.86 -21.21
C PHE A 592 -21.06 -35.96 -20.07
N THR A 593 -21.38 -34.68 -20.18
CA THR A 593 -21.18 -33.66 -19.17
C THR A 593 -22.52 -33.06 -18.78
N LEU A 594 -22.82 -33.02 -17.49
CA LEU A 594 -24.00 -32.39 -16.93
C LEU A 594 -23.57 -31.13 -16.18
N SER A 595 -24.08 -29.96 -16.57
CA SER A 595 -23.92 -28.72 -15.80
C SER A 595 -25.21 -28.37 -15.06
N LEU A 596 -25.11 -28.15 -13.76
CA LEU A 596 -26.19 -27.73 -12.88
C LEU A 596 -25.90 -26.33 -12.35
N SER A 597 -26.67 -25.34 -12.77
CA SER A 597 -26.64 -23.98 -12.25
C SER A 597 -27.79 -23.75 -11.26
N ARG A 598 -27.49 -23.21 -10.08
CA ARG A 598 -28.47 -22.88 -9.05
C ARG A 598 -28.42 -21.40 -8.74
N ARG A 599 -29.56 -20.75 -8.59
CA ARG A 599 -29.62 -19.34 -8.24
C ARG A 599 -29.29 -19.17 -6.75
N ILE A 600 -28.42 -18.22 -6.41
CA ILE A 600 -27.99 -17.91 -5.04
C ILE A 600 -28.13 -16.41 -4.80
N HIS A 601 -28.85 -16.02 -3.75
CA HIS A 601 -28.85 -14.64 -3.28
C HIS A 601 -27.70 -14.44 -2.27
N ARG A 602 -26.60 -13.82 -2.69
CA ARG A 602 -25.47 -13.55 -1.79
C ARG A 602 -25.56 -12.13 -1.24
N LYS A 603 -25.39 -11.97 0.08
CA LYS A 603 -24.95 -10.69 0.65
C LYS A 603 -23.56 -10.40 0.08
N VAL A 604 -23.49 -9.53 -0.92
CA VAL A 604 -22.22 -9.09 -1.50
C VAL A 604 -21.72 -7.95 -0.62
N VAL A 605 -20.56 -8.12 0.01
CA VAL A 605 -19.88 -7.00 0.63
C VAL A 605 -19.29 -6.17 -0.50
N LYS A 606 -19.81 -4.95 -0.67
CA LYS A 606 -19.23 -3.96 -1.59
C LYS A 606 -18.38 -3.02 -0.75
N SER A 607 -17.13 -2.88 -1.17
CA SER A 607 -16.30 -1.80 -0.66
C SER A 607 -16.85 -0.48 -1.21
N GLN A 608 -16.85 0.56 -0.39
CA GLN A 608 -17.12 1.94 -0.76
C GLN A 608 -15.82 2.72 -0.61
N GLU A 609 -15.05 2.75 -1.70
CA GLU A 609 -13.74 3.42 -1.71
C GLU A 609 -13.87 4.82 -2.32
N SER A 610 -13.62 5.85 -1.51
CA SER A 610 -13.51 7.23 -1.97
C SER A 610 -12.09 7.72 -1.76
N LEU A 611 -11.56 8.45 -2.75
CA LEU A 611 -10.19 8.96 -2.71
C LEU A 611 -9.95 9.81 -1.45
N GLY A 612 -8.90 9.50 -0.70
CA GLY A 612 -8.56 10.20 0.55
C GLY A 612 -9.50 9.95 1.74
N ARG A 613 -10.56 9.14 1.60
CA ARG A 613 -11.47 8.78 2.70
C ARG A 613 -11.27 7.33 3.15
N THR A 614 -11.53 7.07 4.42
CA THR A 614 -11.52 5.72 5.00
C THR A 614 -12.28 4.74 4.11
N ILE A 615 -11.65 3.62 3.75
CA ILE A 615 -12.30 2.52 3.05
C ILE A 615 -13.37 1.93 3.96
N GLN A 616 -14.61 1.90 3.47
CA GLN A 616 -15.75 1.32 4.20
C GLN A 616 -16.21 0.04 3.51
N GLU A 617 -16.39 -1.03 4.28
CA GLU A 617 -16.98 -2.27 3.77
C GLU A 617 -18.48 -2.29 4.12
N VAL A 618 -19.34 -2.16 3.12
CA VAL A 618 -20.79 -2.15 3.32
C VAL A 618 -21.39 -3.45 2.80
N SER A 619 -22.04 -4.21 3.67
CA SER A 619 -22.83 -5.37 3.25
C SER A 619 -24.12 -4.88 2.58
N HIS A 620 -24.24 -5.06 1.27
CA HIS A 620 -25.46 -4.71 0.55
C HIS A 620 -26.24 -5.98 0.17
N ILE A 621 -27.56 -5.92 0.30
CA ILE A 621 -28.48 -6.89 -0.30
C ILE A 621 -28.72 -6.38 -1.72
N SER A 622 -28.26 -7.10 -2.74
CA SER A 622 -28.44 -6.65 -4.13
C SER A 622 -29.90 -6.82 -4.55
N LEU A 623 -30.73 -5.82 -4.28
CA LEU A 623 -32.02 -5.65 -4.94
C LEU A 623 -31.77 -4.84 -6.21
N MET A 624 -31.78 -5.49 -7.37
CA MET A 624 -32.03 -4.76 -8.62
C MET A 624 -33.54 -4.61 -8.78
N GLN A 625 -34.01 -3.36 -8.83
CA GLN A 625 -35.31 -3.05 -9.42
C GLN A 625 -35.27 -3.50 -10.89
N SER A 626 -36.32 -4.24 -11.26
CA SER A 626 -36.57 -4.88 -12.56
C SER A 626 -36.53 -3.94 -13.75
#